data_AF-Q01WY2-F1
#
_entry.id   AF-Q01WY2-F1
#
_cell.length_a   1.000
_cell.length_b   1.000
_cell.length_c   1.000
_cell.angle_alpha   90.00
_cell.angle_beta   90.00
_cell.angle_gamma   90.00
#
_symmetry.space_group_name_H-M   'P 1'
#
loop_
_entity.id
_entity.type
_entity.pdbx_description
1 polymer ?
#
loop_
_entity_poly.entity_id
_entity_poly.type
_entity_poly.pdbx_seq_one_letter_code
_entity_poly.pdbx_strand_id
1 'polypeptide(L)'
;MKHNTTLIVASLLSLLFLTLHITDDIVRGISKAESSNTALLVLALLLYGTLVLPERRLGHVIMLLIGLMAAAMPVLHMRGAHYGDIAKSPGGFFFVWTLWALGGLGGLTLMLSVRGLWDLRRRRPK
;
A
#
# COMPACT_ATOMS: atom_id res chain seq x y z
N MET A 1 18.20 13.64 -1.74
CA MET A 1 17.12 13.23 -2.67
C MET A 1 15.90 14.08 -2.40
N LYS A 2 15.23 14.64 -3.42
CA LYS A 2 13.97 15.38 -3.23
C LYS A 2 12.97 14.43 -2.56
N HIS A 3 12.34 14.81 -1.44
CA HIS A 3 11.46 13.92 -0.66
C HIS A 3 10.38 13.21 -1.52
N ASN A 4 9.97 13.83 -2.63
CA ASN A 4 9.01 13.26 -3.57
C ASN A 4 9.55 12.02 -4.29
N THR A 5 10.84 11.94 -4.62
CA THR A 5 11.41 10.76 -5.29
C THR A 5 11.32 9.52 -4.41
N THR A 6 11.65 9.66 -3.11
CA THR A 6 11.55 8.54 -2.16
C THR A 6 10.10 8.08 -1.97
N LEU A 7 9.16 9.03 -1.86
CA LEU A 7 7.73 8.72 -1.76
C LEU A 7 7.21 8.01 -3.02
N ILE A 8 7.61 8.46 -4.22
CA ILE A 8 7.25 7.82 -5.48
C ILE A 8 7.76 6.39 -5.53
N VAL A 9 9.06 6.18 -5.25
CA VAL A 9 9.66 4.84 -5.28
C VAL A 9 8.98 3.91 -4.26
N ALA A 10 8.76 4.39 -3.03
CA ALA A 10 8.06 3.61 -2.01
C ALA A 10 6.61 3.26 -2.42
N SER A 11 5.91 4.20 -3.07
CA SER A 11 4.53 3.99 -3.53
C SER A 11 4.45 3.02 -4.71
N LEU A 12 5.40 3.08 -5.65
CA LEU A 12 5.48 2.14 -6.77
C LEU A 12 5.85 0.72 -6.31
N LEU A 13 6.76 0.59 -5.35
CA LEU A 13 7.05 -0.71 -4.73
C LEU A 13 5.84 -1.23 -3.95
N SER A 14 5.14 -0.36 -3.21
CA SER A 14 3.90 -0.72 -2.53
C SER A 14 2.85 -1.21 -3.52
N LEU A 15 2.74 -0.58 -4.69
CA LEU A 15 1.83 -1.02 -5.76
C LEU A 15 2.19 -2.43 -6.25
N LEU A 16 3.48 -2.68 -6.51
CA LEU A 16 3.95 -4.01 -6.94
C LEU A 16 3.62 -5.07 -5.88
N PHE A 17 3.90 -4.82 -4.60
CA PHE A 17 3.60 -5.79 -3.55
C PHE A 17 2.10 -5.92 -3.29
N LEU A 18 1.32 -4.86 -3.51
CA LEU A 18 -0.13 -4.91 -3.40
C LEU A 18 -0.74 -5.83 -4.46
N THR A 19 -0.25 -5.82 -5.69
CA THR A 19 -0.77 -6.74 -6.73
C THR A 19 -0.40 -8.19 -6.44
N LEU A 20 0.83 -8.44 -5.96
CA LEU A 20 1.25 -9.78 -5.52
C LEU A 20 0.41 -10.26 -4.33
N HIS A 21 0.18 -9.39 -3.34
CA HIS A 21 -0.63 -9.68 -2.17
C HIS A 21 -2.06 -10.05 -2.54
N ILE A 22 -2.75 -9.21 -3.31
CA ILE A 22 -4.14 -9.46 -3.73
C ILE A 22 -4.24 -10.78 -4.51
N THR A 23 -3.26 -11.05 -5.39
CA THR A 23 -3.24 -12.29 -6.18
C THR A 23 -3.09 -13.51 -5.28
N ASP A 24 -2.15 -13.49 -4.33
CA ASP A 24 -1.93 -14.61 -3.41
C ASP A 24 -3.14 -14.83 -2.49
N ASP A 25 -3.79 -13.75 -2.02
CA ASP A 25 -5.03 -13.83 -1.25
C ASP A 25 -6.17 -14.51 -2.03
N ILE A 26 -6.30 -14.22 -3.33
CA ILE A 26 -7.31 -14.86 -4.20
C ILE A 26 -6.98 -16.34 -4.40
N VAL A 27 -5.71 -16.68 -4.69
CA VAL A 27 -5.27 -18.07 -4.89
C VAL A 27 -5.49 -18.92 -3.64
N ARG A 28 -5.34 -18.33 -2.44
CA ARG A 28 -5.59 -19.00 -1.16
C ARG A 28 -7.05 -18.98 -0.72
N GLY A 29 -7.94 -18.33 -1.48
CA GLY A 29 -9.35 -18.21 -1.14
C GLY A 29 -9.66 -17.30 0.05
N ILE A 30 -8.70 -16.45 0.46
CA ILE A 30 -8.88 -15.46 1.53
C ILE A 30 -9.75 -14.31 1.01
N SER A 31 -9.41 -13.82 -0.19
CA SER A 31 -10.19 -12.83 -0.92
C SER A 31 -10.97 -13.52 -2.03
N LYS A 32 -12.20 -13.06 -2.28
CA LYS A 32 -12.95 -13.50 -3.46
C LYS A 32 -12.34 -12.84 -4.69
N ALA A 33 -12.20 -13.59 -5.78
CA ALA A 33 -12.03 -13.00 -7.10
C ALA A 33 -13.34 -12.28 -7.44
N GLU A 34 -13.44 -11.00 -7.07
CA GLU A 34 -14.62 -10.21 -7.41
C GLU A 34 -14.53 -9.75 -8.86
N SER A 35 -15.64 -9.88 -9.60
CA SER A 35 -15.81 -9.23 -10.90
C SER A 35 -15.98 -7.71 -10.77
N SER A 36 -16.12 -7.21 -9.53
CA SER A 36 -16.13 -5.78 -9.24
C SER A 36 -14.72 -5.25 -9.47
N ASN A 37 -14.53 -4.34 -10.42
CA ASN A 37 -13.23 -3.74 -10.76
C ASN A 37 -12.66 -2.83 -9.64
N THR A 38 -13.08 -3.03 -8.38
CA THR A 38 -12.74 -2.19 -7.23
C THR A 38 -11.24 -2.19 -6.95
N ALA A 39 -10.59 -3.35 -6.99
CA ALA A 39 -9.13 -3.44 -6.85
C ALA A 39 -8.41 -2.67 -7.97
N LEU A 40 -8.91 -2.74 -9.21
CA LEU A 40 -8.37 -1.98 -10.35
C LEU A 40 -8.54 -0.48 -10.15
N LEU A 41 -9.65 -0.03 -9.58
CA LEU A 41 -9.86 1.39 -9.25
C LEU A 41 -8.85 1.87 -8.20
N VAL A 42 -8.60 1.08 -7.16
CA VAL A 42 -7.61 1.41 -6.12
C VAL A 42 -6.20 1.47 -6.73
N LEU A 43 -5.84 0.51 -7.58
CA LEU A 43 -4.55 0.49 -8.28
C LEU A 43 -4.39 1.69 -9.22
N ALA A 44 -5.43 2.03 -9.99
CA ALA A 44 -5.43 3.18 -10.88
C ALA A 44 -5.29 4.50 -10.11
N LEU A 45 -6.01 4.64 -8.98
CA LEU A 45 -5.90 5.81 -8.12
C LEU A 45 -4.51 5.93 -7.50
N LEU A 46 -3.91 4.82 -7.04
CA LEU A 46 -2.54 4.80 -6.53
C LEU A 46 -1.54 5.23 -7.61
N LEU A 47 -1.63 4.66 -8.82
CA LEU A 47 -0.78 5.04 -9.96
C LEU A 47 -0.90 6.52 -10.28
N TYR A 48 -2.13 7.01 -10.42
CA TYR A 48 -2.39 8.40 -10.75
C TYR A 48 -1.89 9.34 -9.66
N GLY A 49 -2.18 9.05 -8.39
CA GLY A 49 -1.70 9.82 -7.25
C GLY A 49 -0.17 9.87 -7.18
N THR A 50 0.49 8.75 -7.45
CA THR A 50 1.95 8.60 -7.40
C THR A 50 2.65 9.30 -8.57
N LEU A 51 2.17 9.09 -9.79
CA LEU A 51 2.86 9.52 -11.00
C LEU A 51 2.45 10.92 -11.47
N VAL A 52 1.17 11.27 -11.30
CA VAL A 52 0.59 12.52 -11.84
C VAL A 52 0.46 13.59 -10.77
N LEU A 53 0.29 13.21 -9.50
CA LEU A 53 0.06 14.13 -8.38
C LEU A 53 1.14 14.16 -7.28
N PRO A 54 2.42 13.81 -7.50
CA PRO A 54 3.38 13.55 -6.41
C PRO A 54 3.65 14.74 -5.48
N GLU A 55 3.44 15.98 -5.93
CA GLU A 55 3.64 17.20 -5.13
C GLU A 55 2.32 17.94 -4.81
N ARG A 56 1.19 17.38 -5.23
CA ARG A 56 -0.13 17.97 -5.01
C ARG A 56 -0.71 17.45 -3.71
N ARG A 57 -1.47 18.30 -3.01
CA ARG A 57 -2.19 17.92 -1.77
C ARG A 57 -3.00 16.65 -1.96
N LEU A 58 -3.73 16.53 -3.07
CA LEU A 58 -4.55 15.36 -3.36
C LEU A 58 -3.71 14.09 -3.55
N GLY A 59 -2.54 14.17 -4.18
CA GLY A 59 -1.63 13.03 -4.33
C GLY A 59 -1.13 12.54 -2.97
N HIS A 60 -0.73 13.44 -2.08
CA HIS A 60 -0.36 13.04 -0.71
C HIS A 60 -1.54 12.47 0.08
N VAL A 61 -2.77 12.96 -0.12
CA VAL A 61 -3.96 12.35 0.52
C VAL A 61 -4.18 10.92 0.01
N ILE A 62 -4.07 10.69 -1.31
CA ILE A 62 -4.19 9.35 -1.90
C ILE A 62 -3.12 8.41 -1.32
N MET A 63 -1.85 8.81 -1.36
CA MET A 63 -0.73 8.02 -0.84
C MET A 63 -0.85 7.78 0.67
N LEU A 64 -1.38 8.74 1.43
CA LEU A 64 -1.66 8.57 2.86
C LEU A 64 -2.68 7.47 3.12
N LEU A 65 -3.85 7.53 2.46
CA LEU A 65 -4.93 6.56 2.68
C LEU A 65 -4.51 5.14 2.25
N ILE A 66 -3.85 5.03 1.10
CA ILE A 66 -3.41 3.74 0.59
C ILE A 66 -2.23 3.18 1.40
N GLY A 67 -1.29 4.05 1.80
CA GLY A 67 -0.19 3.68 2.69
C GLY A 67 -0.68 3.16 4.05
N LEU A 68 -1.73 3.78 4.61
CA LEU A 68 -2.38 3.30 5.83
C LEU A 68 -2.98 1.90 5.65
N MET A 69 -3.71 1.69 4.55
CA MET A 69 -4.30 0.38 4.24
C MET A 69 -3.23 -0.69 4.07
N ALA A 70 -2.16 -0.40 3.33
CA ALA A 70 -1.02 -1.29 3.15
C ALA A 70 -0.32 -1.63 4.47
N ALA A 71 -0.08 -0.63 5.33
CA ALA A 71 0.50 -0.82 6.66
C ALA A 71 -0.36 -1.69 7.59
N ALA A 72 -1.69 -1.68 7.39
CA ALA A 72 -2.61 -2.48 8.18
C ALA A 72 -2.66 -3.96 7.75
N MET A 73 -2.33 -4.29 6.49
CA MET A 73 -2.48 -5.66 5.96
C MET A 73 -1.79 -6.75 6.79
N PRO A 74 -0.54 -6.60 7.27
CA PRO A 74 0.07 -7.61 8.12
C PRO A 74 -0.76 -7.89 9.38
N VAL A 75 -1.28 -6.85 10.01
CA VAL A 75 -2.06 -6.98 11.25
C VAL A 75 -3.38 -7.68 10.98
N LEU A 76 -4.06 -7.33 9.89
CA LEU A 76 -5.35 -7.93 9.51
C LEU A 76 -5.22 -9.41 9.18
N HIS A 77 -4.17 -9.79 8.47
CA HIS A 77 -3.94 -11.18 8.05
C HIS A 77 -3.34 -12.05 9.16
N MET A 78 -2.33 -11.56 9.87
CA MET A 78 -1.60 -12.37 10.86
C MET A 78 -2.37 -12.59 12.17
N ARG A 79 -3.43 -11.81 12.41
CA ARG A 79 -4.37 -12.04 13.52
C ARG A 79 -5.50 -13.01 13.16
N GLY A 80 -5.58 -13.46 11.91
CA GLY A 80 -6.61 -14.39 11.47
C GLY A 80 -6.42 -15.80 12.06
N ALA A 81 -7.53 -16.49 12.36
CA ALA A 81 -7.51 -17.82 12.97
C ALA A 81 -6.70 -18.87 12.18
N HIS A 82 -6.67 -18.74 10.85
CA HIS A 82 -5.99 -19.68 9.94
C HIS A 82 -4.56 -19.26 9.57
N TYR A 83 -4.04 -18.15 10.14
CA TYR A 83 -2.70 -17.65 9.80
C TYR A 83 -1.61 -18.71 10.00
N GLY A 84 -1.68 -19.47 11.11
CA GLY A 84 -0.70 -20.50 11.42
C GLY A 84 -0.60 -21.60 10.36
N ASP A 85 -1.73 -21.98 9.76
CA ASP A 85 -1.78 -22.99 8.71
C ASP A 85 -1.28 -22.44 7.38
N ILE A 86 -1.68 -21.20 7.03
CA ILE A 86 -1.22 -20.50 5.82
C ILE A 86 0.30 -20.34 5.84
N ALA A 87 0.86 -19.88 6.96
CA ALA A 87 2.30 -19.66 7.11
C ALA A 87 3.13 -20.94 6.96
N LYS A 88 2.58 -22.11 7.30
CA LYS A 88 3.24 -23.42 7.17
C LYS A 88 2.96 -24.12 5.83
N SER A 89 1.99 -23.62 5.06
CA SER A 89 1.61 -24.19 3.76
C SER A 89 2.67 -23.94 2.68
N PRO A 90 2.64 -24.70 1.56
CA PRO A 90 3.39 -24.32 0.36
C PRO A 90 3.09 -22.87 -0.05
N GLY A 91 4.15 -22.09 -0.24
CA GLY A 91 4.06 -20.65 -0.52
C GLY A 91 3.83 -19.75 0.70
N GLY A 92 3.71 -20.30 1.92
CA GLY A 92 3.54 -19.52 3.16
C GLY A 92 4.67 -18.51 3.40
N PHE A 93 5.91 -18.83 3.01
CA PHE A 93 7.02 -17.87 3.02
C PHE A 93 6.70 -16.61 2.19
N PHE A 94 6.21 -16.80 0.96
CA PHE A 94 5.92 -15.68 0.06
C PHE A 94 4.75 -14.84 0.58
N PHE A 95 3.71 -15.48 1.12
CA PHE A 95 2.60 -14.80 1.78
C PHE A 95 3.08 -13.89 2.91
N VAL A 96 3.83 -14.45 3.87
CA VAL A 96 4.36 -13.71 5.03
C VAL A 96 5.28 -12.59 4.56
N TRP A 97 6.24 -12.90 3.68
CA TRP A 97 7.21 -11.93 3.19
C TRP A 97 6.54 -10.75 2.47
N THR A 98 5.53 -11.02 1.63
CA THR A 98 4.80 -9.98 0.90
C THR A 98 4.05 -9.06 1.85
N LEU A 99 3.41 -9.60 2.90
CA LEU A 99 2.78 -8.79 3.94
C LEU A 99 3.81 -7.88 4.63
N TRP A 100 4.96 -8.40 5.03
CA TRP A 100 6.01 -7.58 5.66
C TRP A 100 6.54 -6.49 4.73
N ALA A 101 6.81 -6.81 3.46
CA ALA A 101 7.27 -5.85 2.46
C ALA A 101 6.23 -4.75 2.21
N LEU A 102 4.98 -5.13 1.97
CA LEU A 102 3.85 -4.21 1.75
C LEU A 102 3.59 -3.33 2.97
N GLY A 103 3.60 -3.93 4.17
CA GLY A 103 3.36 -3.22 5.42
C GLY A 103 4.45 -2.19 5.73
N GLY A 104 5.72 -2.57 5.57
CA GLY A 104 6.86 -1.67 5.78
C GLY A 104 6.87 -0.49 4.80
N LEU A 105 6.66 -0.76 3.51
CA LEU A 105 6.58 0.28 2.49
C LEU A 105 5.32 1.15 2.63
N GLY A 106 4.20 0.56 3.03
CA GLY A 106 2.97 1.28 3.38
C GLY A 106 3.19 2.26 4.52
N GLY A 107 3.87 1.82 5.59
CA GLY A 107 4.23 2.67 6.72
C GLY A 107 5.15 3.83 6.32
N LEU A 108 6.17 3.58 5.48
CA LEU A 108 7.04 4.64 4.96
C LEU A 108 6.25 5.63 4.09
N THR A 109 5.41 5.13 3.19
CA THR A 109 4.54 5.93 2.30
C THR A 109 3.60 6.83 3.11
N LEU A 110 3.00 6.28 4.17
CA LEU A 110 2.17 7.01 5.14
C LEU A 110 2.97 8.17 5.77
N MET A 111 4.12 7.89 6.37
CA MET A 111 4.94 8.91 7.04
C MET A 111 5.38 10.03 6.09
N LEU A 112 5.84 9.68 4.88
CA LEU A 112 6.26 10.64 3.87
C LEU A 112 5.08 11.48 3.33
N SER A 113 3.90 10.89 3.22
CA SER A 113 2.68 11.60 2.79
C SER A 113 2.22 12.61 3.84
N VAL A 114 2.24 12.24 5.13
CA VAL A 114 1.98 13.18 6.24
C VAL A 114 2.96 14.36 6.19
N ARG A 115 4.24 14.08 6.01
CA ARG A 115 5.27 15.13 5.90
C ARG A 115 5.03 16.05 4.70
N GLY A 116 4.69 15.50 3.54
CA GLY A 116 4.36 16.28 2.34
C GLY A 116 3.16 17.20 2.55
N LEU A 117 2.09 16.72 3.17
CA LEU A 117 0.92 17.54 3.53
C LEU A 117 1.27 18.66 4.51
N TRP A 118 2.11 18.36 5.49
CA TRP A 118 2.58 19.34 6.47
C TRP A 118 3.41 20.45 5.83
N ASP A 119 4.31 20.10 4.91
CA ASP A 119 5.14 21.06 4.19
C ASP A 119 4.30 21.95 3.25
N LEU A 120 3.29 21.39 2.57
CA LEU A 120 2.35 22.17 1.76
C LEU A 120 1.53 23.16 2.60
N ARG A 121 1.14 22.77 3.82
CA ARG A 121 0.44 23.66 4.76
C ARG A 121 1.33 24.83 5.18
N ARG A 122 2.62 24.59 5.46
CA ARG A 122 3.59 25.63 5.85
C ARG A 122 3.87 26.66 4.75
N ARG A 123 3.74 26.27 3.48
CA ARG A 123 4.01 27.14 2.33
C ARG A 123 2.84 28.03 1.91
N ARG A 124 1.64 27.85 2.48
CA ARG A 124 0.50 28.72 2.19
C ARG A 124 0.61 30.02 2.99
N PRO A 125 0.72 31.21 2.36
CA PRO A 125 0.54 32.47 3.07
C PRO A 125 -0.90 32.56 3.63
N LYS A 126 -1.04 33.20 4.79
CA LYS A 126 -2.34 33.39 5.47
C LYS A 126 -3.32 34.18 4.63
#